data_AF-A0A1C6W4U5-F1
#
_entry.id   AF-A0A1C6W4U5-F1
#
_cell.length_a   1.000
_cell.length_b   1.000
_cell.length_c   1.000
_cell.angle_alpha   90.00
_cell.angle_beta   90.00
_cell.angle_gamma   90.00
#
_symmetry.space_group_name_H-M   'P 1'
#
loop_
_entity.id
_entity.type
_entity.pdbx_description
1 polymer ?
#
loop_
_entity_poly.entity_id
_entity_poly.type
_entity_poly.pdbx_seq_one_letter_code
_entity_poly.pdbx_strand_id
1 'polypeptide(L)'
;MIASTLNWDELLQLPAMIDLATAARALGVGRTKAYELAKSGAFPCPVLRIGTTYRVRTADLLRLVGIERQQHGGEAHAVPTDT
;
A
#
# COMPACT_ATOMS: atom_id res chain seq x y z
N MET A 1 -6.65 -19.66 13.62
CA MET A 1 -6.20 -19.40 12.24
C MET A 1 -5.15 -18.29 12.31
N ILE A 2 -3.88 -18.64 12.13
CA ILE A 2 -2.76 -17.70 12.13
C ILE A 2 -2.86 -16.82 10.86
N ALA A 3 -2.97 -15.50 11.05
CA ALA A 3 -2.99 -14.56 9.94
C ALA A 3 -1.54 -14.32 9.50
N SER A 4 -1.09 -15.05 8.49
CA SER A 4 0.24 -14.84 7.92
C SER A 4 0.37 -13.40 7.42
N THR A 5 1.37 -12.68 7.91
CA THR A 5 1.71 -11.33 7.49
C THR A 5 2.25 -11.36 6.06
N LEU A 6 2.03 -10.27 5.31
CA LEU A 6 2.50 -10.16 3.93
C LEU A 6 4.03 -10.00 3.90
N ASN A 7 4.71 -10.64 2.95
CA ASN A 7 6.16 -10.49 2.79
C ASN A 7 6.52 -9.32 1.85
N TRP A 8 7.81 -8.99 1.76
CA TRP A 8 8.32 -7.84 1.01
C TRP A 8 8.02 -7.88 -0.49
N ASP A 9 8.30 -9.02 -1.14
CA ASP A 9 8.05 -9.21 -2.57
C ASP A 9 6.56 -9.08 -2.90
N GLU A 10 5.70 -9.61 -2.03
CA GLU A 10 4.25 -9.49 -2.17
C GLU A 10 3.78 -8.03 -2.08
N LEU A 11 4.41 -7.19 -1.24
CA LEU A 11 4.08 -5.77 -1.14
C LEU A 11 4.41 -4.99 -2.42
N LEU A 12 5.50 -5.34 -3.11
CA LEU A 12 5.93 -4.66 -4.34
C LEU A 12 5.06 -5.00 -5.55
N GLN A 13 4.41 -6.16 -5.54
CA GLN A 13 3.51 -6.64 -6.61
C GLN A 13 2.07 -6.14 -6.47
N LEU A 14 1.77 -5.32 -5.44
CA LEU A 14 0.41 -4.90 -5.18
C LEU A 14 -0.13 -3.95 -6.27
N PRO A 15 -1.42 -4.08 -6.63
CA PRO A 15 -2.12 -3.09 -7.43
C PRO A 15 -2.04 -1.71 -6.76
N ALA A 16 -2.21 -0.63 -7.54
CA ALA A 16 -2.13 0.75 -7.04
C ALA A 16 -3.06 1.03 -5.83
N MET A 17 -4.14 0.25 -5.69
CA MET A 17 -5.04 0.27 -4.54
C MET A 17 -5.32 -1.15 -4.06
N ILE A 18 -5.26 -1.35 -2.75
CA ILE A 18 -5.59 -2.60 -2.07
C ILE A 18 -6.79 -2.42 -1.16
N ASP A 19 -7.41 -3.51 -0.72
CA ASP A 19 -8.48 -3.44 0.27
C ASP A 19 -7.93 -3.16 1.69
N LEU A 20 -8.79 -2.65 2.55
CA LEU A 20 -8.46 -2.34 3.95
C LEU A 20 -7.96 -3.55 4.74
N ALA A 21 -8.48 -4.75 4.49
CA ALA A 21 -8.07 -5.95 5.23
C ALA A 21 -6.64 -6.37 4.86
N THR A 22 -6.25 -6.22 3.60
CA THR A 22 -4.89 -6.42 3.12
C THR A 22 -3.93 -5.40 3.73
N ALA A 23 -4.31 -4.11 3.74
CA ALA A 23 -3.52 -3.07 4.41
C ALA A 23 -3.38 -3.33 5.93
N ALA A 24 -4.47 -3.74 6.59
CA ALA A 24 -4.46 -4.09 8.01
C ALA A 24 -3.51 -5.24 8.32
N ARG A 25 -3.51 -6.29 7.48
CA ARG A 25 -2.61 -7.43 7.62
C ARG A 25 -1.14 -7.03 7.46
N ALA A 26 -0.83 -6.14 6.52
CA ALA A 26 0.52 -5.61 6.35
C ALA A 26 0.99 -4.84 7.60
N LEU A 27 0.06 -4.19 8.31
CA LEU A 27 0.34 -3.46 9.56
C LEU A 27 0.23 -4.32 10.83
N GLY A 28 -0.08 -5.62 10.72
CA GLY A 28 -0.32 -6.48 11.89
C GLY A 28 -1.59 -6.13 12.67
N VAL A 29 -2.52 -5.37 12.08
CA VAL A 29 -3.78 -4.95 12.70
C VAL A 29 -4.89 -5.96 12.38
N GLY A 30 -5.61 -6.41 13.40
CA GLY A 30 -6.77 -7.28 13.20
C GLY A 30 -7.90 -6.61 12.40
N ARG A 31 -8.62 -7.38 11.58
CA ARG A 31 -9.68 -6.87 10.67
C ARG A 31 -10.69 -5.96 11.39
N THR A 32 -11.20 -6.38 12.53
CA THR A 32 -12.17 -5.59 13.31
C THR A 32 -11.62 -4.22 13.69
N LYS A 33 -10.38 -4.18 14.21
CA LYS A 33 -9.76 -2.93 14.62
C LYS A 33 -9.45 -2.01 13.45
N ALA A 34 -9.05 -2.59 12.32
CA ALA A 34 -8.84 -1.83 11.10
C ALA A 34 -10.12 -1.17 10.57
N TYR A 35 -11.25 -1.89 10.58
CA TYR A 35 -12.54 -1.32 10.19
C TYR A 35 -13.02 -0.24 11.15
N GLU A 36 -12.83 -0.39 12.46
CA GLU A 36 -13.11 0.66 13.44
C GLU A 36 -12.30 1.92 13.16
N LEU A 37 -10.98 1.77 12.98
CA LEU A 37 -10.07 2.88 12.70
C LEU A 37 -10.35 3.55 11.35
N ALA A 38 -10.72 2.77 10.31
CA ALA A 38 -11.11 3.33 9.03
C ALA A 38 -12.42 4.11 9.12
N LYS A 39 -13.39 3.63 9.92
CA LYS A 39 -14.66 4.33 10.14
C LYS A 39 -14.49 5.60 10.97
N SER A 40 -13.56 5.62 11.93
CA SER A 40 -13.23 6.80 12.73
C SER A 40 -12.24 7.75 12.06
N GLY A 41 -11.72 7.41 10.87
CA GLY A 41 -10.68 8.19 10.19
C GLY A 41 -9.33 8.19 10.90
N ALA A 42 -9.12 7.29 11.87
CA ALA A 42 -7.89 7.16 12.65
C ALA A 42 -6.97 6.04 12.13
N PHE A 43 -7.27 5.46 10.96
CA PHE A 43 -6.38 4.49 10.35
C PHE A 43 -5.08 5.21 9.94
N PRO A 44 -3.90 4.61 10.22
CA PRO A 44 -2.60 5.28 10.00
C PRO A 44 -2.34 5.62 8.53
N CYS A 45 -3.01 4.95 7.58
CA CYS A 45 -2.96 5.25 6.15
C CYS A 45 -4.25 5.95 5.68
N PRO A 46 -4.18 6.80 4.63
CA PRO A 46 -5.36 7.36 4.00
C PRO A 46 -6.23 6.25 3.40
N VAL A 47 -7.45 6.11 3.92
CA VAL A 47 -8.45 5.17 3.41
C VAL A 47 -9.43 5.90 2.52
N LEU A 48 -9.53 5.48 1.27
CA LEU A 48 -10.54 5.94 0.33
C LEU A 48 -11.75 5.04 0.41
N ARG A 49 -12.92 5.63 0.66
CA ARG A 49 -14.20 4.92 0.57
C ARG A 49 -14.74 5.05 -0.85
N ILE A 50 -14.80 3.94 -1.57
CA ILE A 50 -15.37 3.87 -2.92
C ILE A 50 -16.68 3.09 -2.81
N GLY A 51 -17.80 3.83 -2.78
CA GLY A 51 -19.12 3.27 -2.52
C GLY A 51 -19.20 2.59 -1.14
N THR A 52 -19.31 1.26 -1.15
CA THR A 52 -19.40 0.42 0.05
C THR A 52 -18.06 -0.20 0.46
N THR A 53 -17.01 -0.08 -0.35
CA THR A 53 -15.70 -0.70 -0.08
C THR A 53 -14.67 0.33 0.35
N TYR A 54 -13.78 -0.09 1.25
CA TYR A 54 -12.61 0.68 1.68
C TYR A 54 -11.39 0.23 0.90
N ARG A 55 -10.68 1.20 0.34
CA ARG A 55 -9.47 1.03 -0.45
C ARG A 55 -8.35 1.85 0.16
N VAL A 56 -7.14 1.31 0.19
CA VAL A 56 -5.94 1.98 0.67
C VAL A 56 -4.95 2.04 -0.49
N ARG A 57 -4.31 3.19 -0.67
CA ARG A 57 -3.25 3.31 -1.67
C ARG A 57 -2.01 2.60 -1.17
N THR A 58 -1.47 1.70 -1.99
CA THR A 58 -0.26 0.95 -1.66
C THR A 58 0.92 1.90 -1.40
N ALA A 59 1.01 3.01 -2.14
CA ALA A 59 2.06 4.02 -1.94
C ALA A 59 2.05 4.62 -0.53
N ASP A 60 0.87 4.89 0.05
CA ASP A 60 0.78 5.44 1.39
C ASP A 60 1.15 4.40 2.46
N LEU A 61 0.76 3.14 2.24
CA LEU A 61 1.13 2.03 3.10
C LEU A 61 2.66 1.82 3.11
N LEU A 62 3.28 1.82 1.93
CA LEU A 62 4.73 1.67 1.79
C LEU A 62 5.48 2.82 2.48
N ARG A 63 5.01 4.06 2.30
CA ARG A 63 5.56 5.24 3.02
C ARG A 63 5.46 5.08 4.54
N LEU A 64 4.33 4.58 5.05
CA LEU A 64 4.13 4.38 6.49
C LEU A 64 5.10 3.36 7.09
N VAL A 65 5.40 2.28 6.35
CA VAL A 65 6.33 1.23 6.80
C VAL A 65 7.80 1.65 6.62
N GLY A 66 8.07 2.86 6.09
CA GLY A 66 9.43 3.35 5.82
C GLY A 66 10.06 2.74 4.58
N ILE A 67 9.24 2.19 3.68
CA ILE A 67 9.65 1.53 2.45
C ILE A 67 9.45 2.51 1.30
N GLU A 68 10.53 3.13 0.84
CA GLU A 68 10.52 3.76 -0.47
C GLU A 68 10.70 2.66 -1.52
N ARG A 69 9.63 2.35 -2.23
CA ARG A 69 9.75 1.65 -3.50
C ARG A 69 10.55 2.58 -4.40
N GLN A 70 11.83 2.27 -4.63
CA GLN A 70 12.65 2.93 -5.65
C GLN A 70 11.88 2.84 -6.95
N GLN A 71 11.20 3.94 -7.29
CA GLN A 71 10.76 4.15 -8.65
C GLN A 71 12.09 4.35 -9.36
N HIS A 72 12.60 3.30 -10.00
CA HIS A 72 13.48 3.51 -11.14
C HIS A 72 12.64 4.34 -12.11
N GLY A 73 12.71 5.66 -11.95
CA GLY A 73 12.36 6.59 -12.99
C GLY A 73 13.09 6.09 -14.21
N GLY A 74 12.35 5.97 -15.30
CA GLY A 74 12.95 5.78 -16.60
C GLY A 74 13.94 6.93 -16.79
N GLU A 75 15.22 6.64 -16.58
CA GLU A 75 16.27 7.30 -17.31
C GLU A 75 16.02 6.88 -18.75
N ALA A 76 15.23 7.70 -19.44
CA ALA A 76 15.30 7.79 -20.88
C ALA A 76 16.76 8.10 -21.17
N HIS A 77 17.53 7.03 -21.37
CA HIS A 77 18.84 7.04 -21.98
C HIS A 77 18.65 7.78 -23.30
N ALA A 78 18.93 9.07 -23.26
CA ALA A 78 19.05 9.91 -24.43
C ALA A 78 20.08 9.22 -25.32
N VAL A 79 19.58 8.70 -26.44
CA VAL A 79 20.40 8.18 -27.52
C VAL A 79 21.47 9.23 -27.82
N PRO A 80 22.76 8.88 -27.82
CA PRO A 80 23.76 9.79 -28.33
C PRO A 80 23.52 9.91 -29.84
N THR A 81 22.99 11.04 -30.27
CA THR A 81 23.07 11.47 -31.66
C THR A 81 23.98 12.68 -31.69
N ASP A 82 25.28 12.43 -31.62
CA ASP A 82 26.30 13.35 -32.07
C ASP A 82 27.44 12.54 -32.71
N THR A 83 27.26 12.25 -34.01
CA THR A 83 28.24 12.08 -35.10
C THR A 83 27.58 11.30 -36.24
#